data_AF-A0A8S9LJ44-F1
#
_entry.id   AF-A0A8S9LJ44-F1
#
_cell.length_a   1.000
_cell.length_b   1.000
_cell.length_c   1.000
_cell.angle_alpha   90.00
_cell.angle_beta   90.00
_cell.angle_gamma   90.00
#
_symmetry.space_group_name_H-M   'P 1'
#
loop_
_entity.id
_entity.type
_entity.pdbx_description
1 polymer ?
#
loop_
_entity_poly.entity_id
_entity_poly.type
_entity_poly.pdbx_seq_one_letter_code
_entity_poly.pdbx_strand_id
1 'polypeptide(L)'
;MEWRGIICTLFFILSIGESSSRFQMIWLPNLGAGVDVAGTYFTWPILSASVFVTVAILISMYLIFEHLASYNQPEEQKFLIGLILMVPVYALESFLSLVNSEAAFNCEVIRDCYEAFALYCFERYMIACLDGEERTIEFMEQQTVITQTTPLLEGTCSYKVVEHPFPMNCFLKDWNLGPQFYHAVKIGIVQYMILKMICALLAMLLEAFGVYGEGKFQWNYG
;
A
#
# COMPACT_ATOMS: atom_id res chain seq x y z
N MET A 1 -24.77 10.94 9.10
CA MET A 1 -25.39 9.98 10.06
C MET A 1 -25.14 8.50 9.68
N GLU A 2 -24.45 8.21 8.58
CA GLU A 2 -24.28 6.84 8.06
C GLU A 2 -23.17 6.01 8.73
N TRP A 3 -22.18 6.66 9.35
CA TRP A 3 -21.05 5.96 9.99
C TRP A 3 -21.47 5.10 11.21
N ARG A 4 -22.58 5.46 11.87
CA ARG A 4 -23.15 4.68 12.98
C ARG A 4 -23.74 3.35 12.50
N GLY A 5 -24.21 3.27 11.25
CA GLY A 5 -24.73 2.03 10.66
C GLY A 5 -23.61 1.01 10.44
N ILE A 6 -22.47 1.45 9.94
CA ILE A 6 -21.30 0.61 9.63
C ILE A 6 -20.66 0.08 10.93
N ILE A 7 -20.52 0.93 11.96
CA ILE A 7 -20.04 0.49 13.27
C ILE A 7 -20.99 -0.55 13.88
N CYS A 8 -22.31 -0.38 13.72
CA CYS A 8 -23.29 -1.36 14.18
C CYS A 8 -23.23 -2.68 13.40
N THR A 9 -23.04 -2.68 12.08
CA THR A 9 -22.88 -3.93 11.29
C THR A 9 -21.57 -4.64 11.62
N LEU A 10 -20.48 -3.90 11.85
CA LEU A 10 -19.20 -4.46 12.29
C LEU A 10 -19.29 -5.13 13.66
N PHE A 11 -19.94 -4.45 14.63
CA PHE A 11 -20.23 -5.04 15.94
C PHE A 11 -21.17 -6.25 15.85
N PHE A 12 -22.15 -6.25 14.93
CA PHE A 12 -23.04 -7.38 14.72
C PHE A 12 -22.31 -8.61 14.16
N ILE A 13 -21.40 -8.43 13.20
CA ILE A 13 -20.62 -9.54 12.62
C ILE A 13 -19.64 -10.12 13.65
N LEU A 14 -18.97 -9.27 14.44
CA LEU A 14 -18.11 -9.71 15.55
C LEU A 14 -18.90 -10.47 16.62
N SER A 15 -20.09 -9.99 16.98
CA SER A 15 -20.95 -10.62 18.00
C SER A 15 -21.57 -11.94 17.54
N ILE A 16 -21.89 -12.08 16.24
CA ILE A 16 -22.33 -13.35 15.65
C ILE A 16 -21.19 -14.39 15.65
N GLY A 17 -19.95 -13.97 15.36
CA GLY A 17 -18.77 -14.83 15.45
C GLY A 17 -18.51 -15.35 16.87
N GLU A 18 -18.63 -14.48 17.87
CA GLU A 18 -18.46 -14.84 19.29
C GLU A 18 -19.60 -15.74 19.81
N SER A 19 -20.83 -15.51 19.33
CA SER A 19 -22.01 -16.33 19.67
C SER A 19 -21.92 -17.75 19.08
N SER A 20 -21.46 -17.88 17.84
CA SER A 20 -21.24 -19.19 17.20
C SER A 20 -20.21 -20.04 17.95
N SER A 21 -19.11 -19.42 18.39
CA SER A 21 -18.08 -20.10 19.20
C SER A 21 -18.57 -20.59 20.57
N ARG A 22 -19.46 -19.84 21.24
CA ARG A 22 -20.07 -20.26 22.51
C ARG A 22 -21.16 -21.32 22.32
N PHE A 23 -21.92 -21.25 21.22
CA PHE A 23 -23.00 -22.18 20.93
C PHE A 23 -22.48 -23.57 20.54
N GLN A 24 -21.39 -23.64 19.77
CA GLN A 24 -20.78 -24.89 19.33
C GLN A 24 -20.08 -25.67 20.46
N MET A 25 -19.69 -24.97 21.54
CA MET A 25 -19.07 -25.57 22.73
C MET A 25 -20.09 -26.19 23.71
N ILE A 26 -21.38 -25.90 23.57
CA ILE A 26 -22.44 -26.32 24.51
C ILE A 26 -23.19 -27.60 24.03
N TRP A 27 -23.14 -27.95 22.74
CA TRP A 27 -24.05 -28.96 22.15
C TRP A 27 -23.42 -30.23 21.55
N LEU A 28 -22.15 -30.55 21.81
CA LEU A 28 -21.56 -31.82 21.32
C LEU A 28 -20.65 -32.50 22.34
N PRO A 29 -21.21 -33.15 23.39
CA PRO A 29 -20.47 -34.15 24.13
C PRO A 29 -20.58 -35.49 23.36
N ASN A 30 -19.49 -35.91 22.74
CA ASN A 30 -19.30 -37.25 22.16
C ASN A 30 -20.17 -37.68 20.96
N LEU A 31 -19.66 -37.53 19.74
CA LEU A 31 -19.68 -38.61 18.74
C LEU A 31 -18.66 -38.33 17.63
N GLY A 32 -17.62 -39.17 17.51
CA GLY A 32 -16.71 -39.18 16.35
C GLY A 32 -15.28 -38.76 16.64
N ALA A 33 -14.59 -39.47 17.54
CA ALA A 33 -13.14 -39.44 17.62
C ALA A 33 -12.55 -40.05 16.32
N GLY A 34 -11.91 -39.24 15.47
CA GLY A 34 -11.05 -39.80 14.42
C GLY A 34 -10.65 -38.94 13.22
N VAL A 35 -11.37 -37.87 12.82
CA VAL A 35 -11.13 -37.29 11.47
C VAL A 35 -10.75 -35.80 11.40
N ASP A 36 -11.14 -34.88 12.30
CA ASP A 36 -11.09 -33.43 11.91
C ASP A 36 -10.37 -32.46 12.86
N VAL A 37 -9.53 -32.93 13.79
CA VAL A 37 -8.84 -32.03 14.73
C VAL A 37 -7.77 -31.18 14.03
N ALA A 38 -7.13 -31.68 12.97
CA ALA A 38 -6.14 -30.91 12.19
C ALA A 38 -6.77 -29.84 11.28
N GLY A 39 -8.00 -30.06 10.77
CA GLY A 39 -8.71 -29.10 9.93
C GLY A 39 -9.27 -27.91 10.71
N THR A 40 -9.62 -28.10 11.98
CA THR A 40 -10.30 -27.07 12.79
C THR A 40 -9.38 -25.89 13.15
N TYR A 41 -8.07 -26.12 13.33
CA TYR A 41 -7.11 -25.04 13.64
C TYR A 41 -6.83 -24.12 12.46
N PHE A 42 -6.83 -24.64 11.22
CA PHE A 42 -6.61 -23.84 10.01
C PHE A 42 -7.81 -22.95 9.67
N THR A 43 -9.01 -23.32 10.10
CA THR A 43 -10.24 -22.58 9.82
C THR A 43 -10.33 -21.26 10.58
N TRP A 44 -9.82 -21.18 11.82
CA TRP A 44 -9.93 -19.98 12.65
C TRP A 44 -9.19 -18.75 12.05
N PRO A 45 -7.93 -18.88 11.59
CA PRO A 45 -7.23 -17.82 10.89
C PRO A 45 -7.94 -17.36 9.61
N ILE A 46 -8.41 -18.30 8.78
CA ILE A 46 -9.10 -18.00 7.51
C ILE A 46 -10.41 -17.25 7.76
N LEU A 47 -11.20 -17.66 8.76
CA LEU A 47 -12.43 -16.98 9.14
C LEU A 47 -12.16 -15.57 9.63
N SER A 48 -11.17 -15.39 10.51
CA SER A 48 -10.80 -14.06 11.01
C SER A 48 -10.32 -13.13 9.89
N ALA A 49 -9.42 -13.61 9.03
CA ALA A 49 -8.91 -12.85 7.88
C ALA A 49 -10.02 -12.48 6.91
N SER A 50 -10.93 -13.41 6.59
CA SER A 50 -12.07 -13.15 5.70
C SER A 50 -12.98 -12.03 6.21
N VAL A 51 -13.25 -11.99 7.52
CA VAL A 51 -14.04 -10.90 8.13
C VAL A 51 -13.31 -9.57 7.97
N PHE A 52 -12.05 -9.47 8.37
CA PHE A 52 -11.29 -8.21 8.26
C PHE A 52 -11.13 -7.72 6.82
N VAL A 53 -10.89 -8.63 5.87
CA VAL A 53 -10.75 -8.31 4.44
C VAL A 53 -12.07 -7.80 3.88
N THR A 54 -13.19 -8.45 4.22
CA THR A 54 -14.53 -7.98 3.83
C THR A 54 -14.79 -6.57 4.34
N VAL A 55 -14.44 -6.31 5.60
CA VAL A 55 -14.58 -4.98 6.21
C VAL A 55 -13.71 -3.94 5.52
N ALA A 56 -12.44 -4.25 5.25
CA ALA A 56 -11.53 -3.37 4.55
C ALA A 56 -12.07 -3.01 3.15
N ILE A 57 -12.52 -4.02 2.38
CA ILE A 57 -13.10 -3.81 1.05
C ILE A 57 -14.35 -2.91 1.15
N LEU A 58 -15.25 -3.14 2.10
CA LEU A 58 -16.46 -2.33 2.25
C LEU A 58 -16.13 -0.86 2.58
N ILE A 59 -15.19 -0.61 3.50
CA ILE A 59 -14.76 0.74 3.86
C ILE A 59 -14.09 1.42 2.68
N SER A 60 -13.19 0.74 1.98
CA SER A 60 -12.51 1.29 0.80
C SER A 60 -13.48 1.60 -0.33
N MET A 61 -14.44 0.71 -0.61
CA MET A 61 -15.46 0.94 -1.62
C MET A 61 -16.35 2.13 -1.25
N TYR A 62 -16.74 2.27 0.02
CA TYR A 62 -17.47 3.45 0.49
C TYR A 62 -16.69 4.74 0.25
N LEU A 63 -15.40 4.75 0.58
CA LEU A 63 -14.53 5.91 0.38
C LEU A 63 -14.43 6.29 -1.11
N ILE A 64 -14.30 5.29 -1.99
CA ILE A 64 -14.29 5.49 -3.45
C ILE A 64 -15.64 6.06 -3.93
N PHE A 65 -16.76 5.52 -3.45
CA PHE A 65 -18.09 6.04 -3.80
C PHE A 65 -18.29 7.48 -3.35
N GLU A 66 -17.81 7.85 -2.16
CA GLU A 66 -17.90 9.23 -1.66
C GLU A 66 -17.10 10.20 -2.53
N HIS A 67 -15.87 9.83 -2.90
CA HIS A 67 -15.06 10.61 -3.82
C HIS A 67 -15.67 10.72 -5.23
N LEU A 68 -16.32 9.65 -5.71
CA LEU A 68 -17.02 9.66 -7.01
C LEU A 68 -18.35 10.43 -6.95
N ALA A 69 -19.03 10.47 -5.80
CA ALA A 69 -20.27 11.22 -5.62
C ALA A 69 -20.02 12.73 -5.52
N SER A 70 -18.92 13.14 -4.88
CA SER A 70 -18.49 14.53 -4.75
C SER A 70 -17.38 14.85 -5.77
N TYR A 71 -17.63 14.60 -7.05
CA TYR A 71 -16.63 14.72 -8.12
C TYR A 71 -16.46 16.16 -8.63
N ASN A 72 -15.85 17.01 -7.81
CA ASN A 72 -15.67 18.44 -8.10
C ASN A 72 -14.36 18.75 -8.86
N GLN A 73 -13.29 17.97 -8.62
CA GLN A 73 -11.97 18.18 -9.21
C GLN A 73 -11.46 16.88 -9.86
N PRO A 74 -11.79 16.65 -11.14
CA PRO A 74 -11.52 15.38 -11.81
C PRO A 74 -10.02 15.08 -11.97
N GLU A 75 -9.17 16.12 -11.97
CA GLU A 75 -7.74 15.98 -12.18
C GLU A 75 -7.04 15.36 -10.97
N GLU A 76 -7.44 15.74 -9.76
CA GLU A 76 -6.89 15.24 -8.50
C GLU A 76 -7.56 13.92 -8.09
N GLN A 77 -8.90 13.85 -8.18
CA GLN A 77 -9.67 12.74 -7.64
C GLN A 77 -9.42 11.42 -8.37
N LYS A 78 -9.18 11.45 -9.69
CA LYS A 78 -8.87 10.23 -10.45
C LYS A 78 -7.59 9.53 -9.95
N PHE A 79 -6.57 10.31 -9.56
CA PHE A 79 -5.31 9.78 -9.05
C PHE A 79 -5.46 9.35 -7.59
N LEU A 80 -6.23 10.09 -6.80
CA LEU A 80 -6.55 9.71 -5.41
C LEU A 80 -7.32 8.39 -5.33
N ILE A 81 -8.29 8.15 -6.22
CA ILE A 81 -9.02 6.87 -6.29
C ILE A 81 -8.05 5.71 -6.58
N GLY A 82 -7.08 5.92 -7.48
CA GLY A 82 -6.01 4.97 -7.74
C GLY A 82 -5.13 4.70 -6.52
N LEU A 83 -4.96 5.65 -5.60
CA LEU A 83 -4.24 5.41 -4.35
C LEU A 83 -5.09 4.64 -3.33
N ILE A 84 -6.38 4.98 -3.20
CA ILE A 84 -7.31 4.31 -2.27
C ILE A 84 -7.53 2.84 -2.64
N LEU A 85 -7.52 2.53 -3.95
CA LEU A 85 -7.63 1.15 -4.46
C LEU A 85 -6.46 0.24 -4.03
N MET A 86 -5.39 0.76 -3.41
CA MET A 86 -4.33 -0.04 -2.81
C MET A 86 -4.85 -0.94 -1.69
N VAL A 87 -5.71 -0.41 -0.81
CA VAL A 87 -6.22 -1.15 0.34
C VAL A 87 -6.98 -2.43 -0.06
N PRO A 88 -7.98 -2.41 -0.97
CA PRO A 88 -8.69 -3.63 -1.35
C PRO A 88 -7.81 -4.60 -2.15
N VAL A 89 -6.86 -4.12 -2.96
CA VAL A 89 -5.93 -4.99 -3.71
C VAL A 89 -5.05 -5.78 -2.74
N TYR A 90 -4.46 -5.11 -1.74
CA TYR A 90 -3.60 -5.76 -0.75
C TYR A 90 -4.40 -6.68 0.17
N ALA A 91 -5.60 -6.26 0.61
CA ALA A 91 -6.45 -7.10 1.43
C ALA A 91 -6.85 -8.40 0.70
N LEU A 92 -7.15 -8.32 -0.60
CA LEU A 92 -7.49 -9.50 -1.41
C LEU A 92 -6.26 -10.39 -1.67
N GLU A 93 -5.12 -9.80 -2.00
CA GLU A 93 -3.86 -10.53 -2.18
C GLU A 93 -3.48 -11.32 -0.93
N SER A 94 -3.53 -10.69 0.24
CA SER A 94 -3.17 -11.33 1.50
C SER A 94 -4.16 -12.46 1.86
N PHE A 95 -5.44 -12.31 1.51
CA PHE A 95 -6.42 -13.38 1.66
C PHE A 95 -6.17 -14.55 0.71
N LEU A 96 -5.88 -14.27 -0.57
CA LEU A 96 -5.61 -15.29 -1.58
C LEU A 96 -4.33 -16.07 -1.26
N SER A 97 -3.28 -15.39 -0.79
CA SER A 97 -2.05 -16.02 -0.34
C SER A 97 -2.27 -16.93 0.87
N LEU A 98 -3.20 -16.59 1.77
CA LEU A 98 -3.56 -17.43 2.92
C LEU A 98 -4.33 -18.69 2.52
N VAL A 99 -5.22 -18.58 1.52
CA VAL A 99 -6.06 -19.70 1.07
C VAL A 99 -5.29 -20.65 0.16
N ASN A 100 -4.50 -20.11 -0.78
CA ASN A 100 -3.81 -20.88 -1.80
C ASN A 100 -2.33 -20.45 -1.90
N SER A 101 -1.43 -21.30 -1.40
CA SER A 101 0.01 -21.07 -1.49
C SER A 101 0.53 -21.04 -2.93
N GLU A 102 -0.08 -21.79 -3.85
CA GLU A 102 0.30 -21.78 -5.28
C GLU A 102 -0.12 -20.47 -5.98
N ALA A 103 -1.18 -19.82 -5.50
CA ALA A 103 -1.64 -18.55 -6.03
C ALA A 103 -0.85 -17.35 -5.44
N ALA A 104 -0.10 -17.55 -4.36
CA ALA A 104 0.63 -16.50 -3.66
C ALA A 104 1.60 -15.77 -4.59
N PHE A 105 2.38 -16.52 -5.37
CA PHE A 105 3.34 -15.96 -6.33
C PHE A 105 2.68 -15.06 -7.37
N ASN A 106 1.58 -15.51 -7.97
CA ASN A 106 0.88 -14.71 -8.99
C ASN A 106 0.23 -13.45 -8.38
N CYS A 107 -0.25 -13.55 -7.13
CA CYS A 107 -0.79 -12.39 -6.42
C CYS A 107 0.31 -11.38 -6.04
N GLU A 108 1.50 -11.85 -5.68
CA GLU A 108 2.67 -11.02 -5.40
C GLU A 108 3.10 -10.21 -6.63
N VAL A 109 3.14 -10.82 -7.82
CA VAL A 109 3.43 -10.08 -9.07
C VAL A 109 2.39 -8.99 -9.33
N ILE A 110 1.11 -9.28 -9.14
CA ILE A 110 0.03 -8.29 -9.31
C ILE A 110 0.20 -7.13 -8.31
N ARG A 111 0.54 -7.44 -7.06
CA ARG A 111 0.82 -6.44 -6.00
C ARG A 111 1.99 -5.54 -6.38
N ASP A 112 3.08 -6.11 -6.89
CA ASP A 112 4.27 -5.35 -7.30
C ASP A 112 3.98 -4.40 -8.47
N CYS A 113 3.18 -4.87 -9.44
CA CYS A 113 2.71 -4.04 -10.56
C CYS A 113 1.81 -2.91 -10.08
N TYR A 114 0.91 -3.21 -9.14
CA TYR A 114 0.01 -2.22 -8.56
C TYR A 114 0.77 -1.15 -7.77
N GLU A 115 1.83 -1.52 -7.04
CA GLU A 115 2.63 -0.55 -6.30
C GLU A 115 3.33 0.46 -7.23
N ALA A 116 3.83 0.00 -8.39
CA ALA A 116 4.35 0.90 -9.41
C ALA A 116 3.27 1.86 -9.92
N PHE A 117 2.06 1.36 -10.18
CA PHE A 117 0.92 2.19 -10.57
C PHE A 117 0.52 3.20 -9.48
N ALA A 118 0.49 2.77 -8.21
CA ALA A 118 0.14 3.61 -7.08
C ALA A 118 1.13 4.76 -6.89
N LEU A 119 2.43 4.52 -7.08
CA LEU A 119 3.46 5.57 -7.04
C LEU A 119 3.27 6.59 -8.15
N TYR A 120 2.94 6.16 -9.37
CA TYR A 120 2.60 7.08 -10.46
C TYR A 120 1.38 7.94 -10.13
N CYS A 121 0.31 7.32 -9.61
CA CYS A 121 -0.87 8.04 -9.15
C CYS A 121 -0.52 9.04 -8.05
N PHE A 122 0.33 8.66 -7.09
CA PHE A 122 0.77 9.54 -6.01
C PHE A 122 1.55 10.75 -6.52
N GLU A 123 2.51 10.56 -7.42
CA GLU A 123 3.28 11.66 -8.03
C GLU A 123 2.34 12.64 -8.74
N ARG A 124 1.46 12.12 -9.60
CA ARG A 124 0.51 12.95 -10.35
C ARG A 124 -0.50 13.64 -9.44
N TYR A 125 -0.89 13.00 -8.34
CA TYR A 125 -1.75 13.61 -7.32
C TYR A 125 -1.04 14.79 -6.65
N MET A 126 0.22 14.65 -6.24
CA MET A 126 0.98 15.76 -5.65
C MET A 126 1.12 16.94 -6.60
N ILE A 127 1.39 16.70 -7.88
CA ILE A 127 1.48 17.76 -8.91
C ILE A 127 0.13 18.47 -9.08
N ALA A 128 -0.97 17.71 -9.04
CA ALA A 128 -2.31 18.29 -9.16
C ALA A 128 -2.68 19.14 -7.94
N CYS A 129 -2.34 18.71 -6.72
CA CYS A 129 -2.55 19.49 -5.50
C CYS A 129 -1.76 20.81 -5.45
N LEU A 130 -0.67 20.91 -6.22
CA LEU A 130 0.15 22.10 -6.35
C LEU A 130 -0.24 23.00 -7.53
N ASP A 131 -1.44 22.80 -8.09
CA ASP A 131 -1.99 23.63 -9.18
C ASP A 131 -1.19 23.49 -10.50
N GLY A 132 -0.49 22.36 -10.70
CA GLY A 132 0.21 22.02 -11.94
C GLY A 132 1.75 22.01 -11.85
N GLU A 133 2.40 21.59 -12.94
CA GLU A 133 3.86 21.40 -13.01
C GLU A 133 4.63 22.73 -12.90
N GLU A 134 4.16 23.79 -13.58
CA GLU A 134 4.81 25.11 -13.56
C GLU A 134 4.74 25.76 -12.17
N ARG A 135 3.55 25.78 -11.56
CA ARG A 135 3.35 26.26 -10.18
C ARG A 135 4.15 25.47 -9.15
N THR A 136 4.29 24.16 -9.34
CA THR A 136 5.12 23.31 -8.47
C THR A 136 6.59 23.73 -8.54
N ILE A 137 7.12 23.94 -9.74
CA ILE A 137 8.51 24.37 -9.95
C ILE A 137 8.73 25.78 -9.35
N GLU A 138 7.82 26.71 -9.63
CA GLU A 138 7.87 28.06 -9.06
C GLU A 138 7.80 28.03 -7.53
N PHE A 139 6.95 27.18 -6.93
CA PHE A 139 6.86 27.02 -5.48
C PHE A 139 8.18 26.50 -4.90
N MET A 140 8.81 25.52 -5.55
CA MET A 140 10.12 24.98 -5.14
C MET A 140 11.24 26.02 -5.29
N GLU A 141 11.19 26.87 -6.32
CA GLU A 141 12.13 27.99 -6.51
C GLU A 141 11.89 29.11 -5.49
N GLN A 142 10.64 29.48 -5.20
CA GLN A 142 10.30 30.49 -4.21
C GLN A 142 10.72 30.08 -2.80
N GLN A 143 10.49 28.81 -2.44
CA GLN A 143 10.98 28.23 -1.19
C GLN A 143 12.52 28.33 -1.12
N THR A 144 13.21 28.21 -2.25
CA THR A 144 14.67 28.39 -2.35
C THR A 144 15.09 29.85 -2.15
N VAL A 145 14.39 30.81 -2.76
CA VAL A 145 14.69 32.25 -2.69
C VAL A 145 14.43 32.84 -1.30
N ILE A 146 13.28 32.55 -0.68
CA ILE A 146 12.93 33.04 0.68
C ILE A 146 14.01 32.62 1.69
N THR A 147 14.61 31.45 1.47
CA THR A 147 15.64 30.85 2.32
C THR A 147 17.05 31.42 2.05
N GLN A 148 17.28 32.14 0.95
CA GLN A 148 18.55 32.82 0.66
C GLN A 148 18.62 34.25 1.24
N THR A 149 17.50 34.95 1.37
CA THR A 149 17.46 36.36 1.79
C THR A 149 17.51 36.56 3.31
N THR A 150 17.46 35.49 4.11
CA THR A 150 17.48 35.53 5.59
C THR A 150 18.66 34.74 6.21
N PRO A 151 19.93 35.01 5.82
CA PRO A 151 21.08 34.29 6.38
C PRO A 151 21.46 34.72 7.82
N LEU A 152 20.74 35.66 8.45
CA LEU A 152 21.11 36.24 9.76
C LEU A 152 20.19 35.89 10.94
N LEU A 153 19.13 35.09 10.73
CA LEU A 153 18.42 34.47 11.85
C LEU A 153 19.00 33.07 12.10
N GLU A 154 20.17 33.09 12.73
CA GLU A 154 20.85 31.96 13.34
C GLU A 154 19.94 31.32 14.41
N GLY A 155 19.22 30.26 14.06
CA GLY A 155 18.51 29.44 15.03
C GLY A 155 17.23 28.79 14.51
N THR A 156 17.32 27.48 14.24
CA THR A 156 16.25 26.47 14.27
C THR A 156 15.43 26.10 13.03
N CYS A 157 15.71 26.59 11.82
CA CYS A 157 15.03 26.05 10.62
C CYS A 157 15.99 25.77 9.45
N SER A 158 16.62 24.57 9.47
CA SER A 158 17.32 23.96 8.33
C SER A 158 16.28 23.49 7.31
N TYR A 159 15.73 24.39 6.49
CA TYR A 159 14.85 24.03 5.36
C TYR A 159 15.45 24.41 3.99
N LYS A 160 16.75 24.76 3.99
CA LYS A 160 17.50 25.13 2.78
C LYS A 160 18.01 23.91 2.00
N VAL A 161 18.10 22.78 2.69
CA VAL A 161 18.75 21.56 2.26
C VAL A 161 17.82 20.42 2.62
N VAL A 162 17.46 19.59 1.64
CA VAL A 162 16.89 18.28 1.98
C VAL A 162 18.05 17.46 2.54
N GLU A 163 18.20 17.47 3.86
CA GLU A 163 19.18 16.66 4.55
C GLU A 163 18.80 15.19 4.38
N HIS A 164 19.74 14.38 3.90
CA HIS A 164 19.51 12.96 3.75
C HIS A 164 19.44 12.31 5.14
N PRO A 165 18.55 11.33 5.37
CA PRO A 165 18.58 10.56 6.61
C PRO A 165 19.92 9.82 6.76
N PHE A 166 20.41 9.67 7.98
CA PHE A 166 21.61 8.88 8.27
C PHE A 166 21.41 7.43 7.79
N PRO A 167 22.36 6.80 7.05
CA PRO A 167 23.76 7.19 6.83
C PRO A 167 24.07 7.97 5.53
N MET A 168 23.07 8.26 4.68
CA MET A 168 23.31 8.94 3.39
C MET A 168 23.86 10.36 3.55
N ASN A 169 23.57 11.03 4.66
CA ASN A 169 24.10 12.36 4.98
C ASN A 169 25.64 12.43 4.99
N CYS A 170 26.32 11.30 5.24
CA CYS A 170 27.78 11.27 5.29
C CYS A 170 28.44 11.13 3.91
N PHE A 171 27.70 10.63 2.90
CA PHE A 171 28.25 10.29 1.59
C PHE A 171 27.70 11.15 0.46
N LEU A 172 26.48 11.68 0.59
CA LEU A 172 25.80 12.44 -0.45
C LEU A 172 25.79 13.92 -0.13
N LYS A 173 26.02 14.74 -1.16
CA LYS A 173 25.89 16.18 -1.06
C LYS A 173 24.42 16.58 -0.98
N ASP A 174 24.17 17.63 -0.22
CA ASP A 174 22.89 18.30 -0.06
C ASP A 174 22.21 18.64 -1.39
N TRP A 175 20.91 18.35 -1.48
CA TRP A 175 20.12 18.67 -2.65
C TRP A 175 19.51 20.07 -2.53
N ASN A 176 19.74 20.93 -3.54
CA ASN A 176 19.12 22.25 -3.64
C ASN A 176 17.74 22.16 -4.30
N LEU A 177 16.69 22.69 -3.65
CA LEU A 177 15.36 22.78 -4.25
C LEU A 177 15.39 23.61 -5.55
N GLY A 178 14.67 23.16 -6.58
CA GLY A 178 14.61 23.83 -7.88
C GLY A 178 14.12 22.91 -9.00
N PRO A 179 14.06 23.40 -10.26
CA PRO A 179 13.54 22.66 -11.40
C PRO A 179 14.35 21.39 -11.69
N GLN A 180 15.66 21.43 -11.48
CA GLN A 180 16.54 20.27 -11.65
C GLN A 180 16.23 19.17 -10.64
N PHE A 181 15.88 19.54 -9.41
CA PHE A 181 15.42 18.58 -8.40
C PHE A 181 14.11 17.94 -8.81
N TYR A 182 13.13 18.75 -9.23
CA TYR A 182 11.84 18.27 -9.67
C TYR A 182 11.97 17.26 -10.82
N HIS A 183 12.77 17.58 -11.84
CA HIS A 183 13.04 16.65 -12.94
C HIS A 183 13.76 15.39 -12.47
N ALA A 184 14.70 15.49 -11.54
CA ALA A 184 15.38 14.31 -11.00
C ALA A 184 14.43 13.40 -10.20
N VAL A 185 13.50 13.95 -9.41
CA VAL A 185 12.49 13.19 -8.69
C VAL A 185 11.55 12.48 -9.67
N LYS A 186 11.05 13.19 -10.68
CA LYS A 186 10.21 12.63 -11.75
C LYS A 186 10.91 11.48 -12.47
N ILE A 187 12.17 11.66 -12.85
CA ILE A 187 12.98 10.61 -13.48
C ILE A 187 13.20 9.44 -12.50
N GLY A 188 13.47 9.73 -11.23
CA GLY A 188 13.71 8.72 -10.19
C GLY A 188 12.49 7.83 -9.94
N ILE A 189 11.29 8.41 -9.88
CA ILE A 189 10.04 7.65 -9.71
C ILE A 189 9.80 6.75 -10.93
N VAL A 190 9.95 7.28 -12.14
CA VAL A 190 9.81 6.48 -13.37
C VAL A 190 10.86 5.36 -13.44
N GLN A 191 12.11 5.66 -13.06
CA GLN A 191 13.18 4.66 -13.01
C GLN A 191 12.86 3.55 -12.01
N TYR A 192 12.37 3.90 -10.82
CA TYR A 192 11.95 2.94 -9.81
C TYR A 192 10.83 2.03 -10.35
N MET A 193 9.80 2.61 -10.98
CA MET A 193 8.70 1.84 -11.56
C MET A 193 9.21 0.83 -12.60
N ILE A 194 10.10 1.25 -13.50
CA ILE A 194 10.68 0.35 -14.51
C ILE A 194 11.49 -0.76 -13.85
N LEU A 195 12.33 -0.43 -12.88
CA LEU A 195 13.17 -1.39 -12.18
C LEU A 195 12.32 -2.44 -11.44
N LYS A 196 11.24 -2.00 -10.79
CA LYS A 196 10.31 -2.89 -10.10
C LYS A 196 9.59 -3.84 -11.05
N MET A 197 9.14 -3.35 -12.21
CA MET A 197 8.54 -4.19 -13.25
C MET A 197 9.53 -5.20 -13.83
N ILE A 198 10.78 -4.80 -14.06
CA ILE A 198 11.83 -5.72 -14.52
C ILE A 198 12.11 -6.79 -13.45
N CYS A 199 12.16 -6.40 -12.18
CA CYS A 199 12.37 -7.33 -11.07
C CYS A 199 11.24 -8.36 -10.97
N ALA A 200 9.98 -7.93 -11.09
CA ALA A 200 8.82 -8.83 -11.09
C ALA A 200 8.82 -9.79 -12.29
N LEU A 201 9.19 -9.30 -13.49
CA LEU A 201 9.35 -10.15 -14.68
C LEU A 201 10.50 -11.15 -14.52
N LEU A 202 11.60 -10.72 -13.91
CA LEU A 202 12.74 -11.58 -13.65
C LEU A 202 12.33 -12.69 -12.66
N ALA A 203 11.66 -12.35 -11.57
CA ALA A 203 11.11 -13.33 -10.62
C ALA A 203 10.19 -14.35 -11.32
N MET A 204 9.27 -13.91 -12.17
CA MET A 204 8.39 -14.80 -12.96
C MET A 204 9.18 -15.74 -13.87
N LEU A 205 10.25 -15.24 -14.49
CA LEU A 205 11.10 -16.05 -15.36
C LEU A 205 11.92 -17.08 -14.57
N LEU A 206 12.48 -16.71 -13.42
CA LEU A 206 13.22 -17.63 -12.56
C LEU A 206 12.31 -18.73 -11.98
N GLU A 207 11.06 -18.39 -11.64
CA GLU A 207 10.06 -19.35 -11.16
C GLU A 207 9.70 -20.33 -12.28
N ALA A 208 9.53 -19.85 -13.51
CA ALA A 208 9.29 -20.71 -14.68
C ALA A 208 10.44 -21.70 -14.96
N PHE A 209 11.68 -21.34 -14.62
CA PHE A 209 12.84 -22.23 -14.70
C PHE A 209 13.01 -23.15 -13.48
N GLY A 210 12.19 -23.02 -12.44
CA GLY A 210 12.27 -23.81 -11.21
C GLY A 210 13.51 -23.53 -10.37
N VAL A 211 14.20 -22.41 -10.62
CA VAL A 211 15.41 -21.97 -9.91
C VAL A 211 15.07 -20.91 -8.85
N TYR A 212 13.86 -20.36 -8.89
CA TYR A 212 13.38 -19.42 -7.87
C TYR A 212 13.02 -20.19 -6.59
N GLY A 213 13.72 -19.87 -5.51
CA GLY A 213 13.56 -20.50 -4.22
C GLY A 213 12.79 -19.59 -3.27
N GLU A 214 11.47 -19.47 -3.45
CA GLU A 214 10.65 -18.65 -2.55
C GLU A 214 10.89 -19.01 -1.08
N GLY A 215 11.34 -18.04 -0.30
CA GLY A 215 11.62 -18.20 1.14
C GLY A 215 12.79 -19.12 1.50
N LYS A 216 13.60 -19.59 0.54
CA LYS A 216 14.76 -20.47 0.78
C LYS A 216 16.08 -19.74 0.55
N PHE A 217 16.71 -19.26 1.62
CA PHE A 217 18.04 -18.66 1.58
C PHE A 217 19.16 -19.72 1.42
N GLN A 218 19.28 -20.32 0.23
CA GLN A 218 20.39 -21.18 -0.13
C GLN A 218 21.10 -20.63 -1.36
N TRP A 219 22.43 -20.71 -1.38
CA TRP A 219 23.29 -20.23 -2.48
C TRP A 219 23.01 -20.88 -3.86
N ASN A 220 22.17 -21.91 -3.91
CA ASN A 220 21.80 -22.63 -5.14
C ASN A 220 20.55 -22.08 -5.83
N TYR A 221 19.78 -21.19 -5.19
CA TYR A 221 18.60 -20.55 -5.75
C TYR A 221 18.95 -19.13 -6.21
N GLY A 222 18.38 -18.71 -7.33
CA GLY A 222 18.65 -17.43 -8.00
C GLY A 222 17.64 -16.33 -7.65
#